data_AF-A0A7W1FVA4-F1
#
_entry.id   AF-A0A7W1FVA4-F1
#
_cell.length_a   1.000
_cell.length_b   1.000
_cell.length_c   1.000
_cell.angle_alpha   90.00
_cell.angle_beta   90.00
_cell.angle_gamma   90.00
#
_symmetry.space_group_name_H-M   'P 1'
#
loop_
_entity.id
_entity.type
_entity.pdbx_description
1 polymer ?
#
loop_
_entity_poly.entity_id
_entity_poly.type
_entity_poly.pdbx_seq_one_letter_code
_entity_poly.pdbx_strand_id
1 'polypeptide(L)'
;SDVPLTQKILDRPRLVERIRSAIADPEAAHLTCFNSTALERSLAVRLGIPLYGNDPQLNYLGTKSGSREAFREAGVLLPDGFEHLRDGGDVAEAVVELKRRKPGLRRAAIKLDEGFSGEGNAVFPYEGAPEGRDLARWVRDELPGRIKFEAEGETWERYGRKFEEMGGIVECWLEGEEVRSPSVQCRINPLGESTIVSTHDQVLGGPSGQIFLGSTFPADAEYSRDIKEAGSRVGKVLRERGALGRFAIDFISVRRGEGWEHAAIEINLRKGGTTHPYLILRFLTDGTYDADDGLYCTPTAKPCYYYASDNLKSPAYEGLTPDDLVDIAVDNGLHFDGASQQGVVFHLIGALSQYGKVGTVCIGDSHENARKYYQDTVAVLDREARR
;
A
#
# COMPACT_ATOMS: atom_id res chain seq x y z
N SER A 1 -22.40 5.71 -5.99
CA SER A 1 -23.12 5.52 -4.72
C SER A 1 -22.06 5.31 -3.67
N ASP A 2 -21.90 6.32 -2.82
CA ASP A 2 -20.72 6.46 -1.95
C ASP A 2 -20.93 5.75 -0.59
N VAL A 3 -22.06 5.06 -0.45
CA VAL A 3 -22.38 4.26 0.72
C VAL A 3 -21.54 2.97 0.69
N PRO A 4 -20.81 2.63 1.78
CA PRO A 4 -20.04 1.40 1.88
C PRO A 4 -20.88 0.13 1.62
N LEU A 5 -20.28 -0.90 1.02
CA LEU A 5 -20.98 -2.16 0.72
C LEU A 5 -21.59 -2.79 1.98
N THR A 6 -20.86 -2.80 3.09
CA THR A 6 -21.32 -3.38 4.34
C THR A 6 -22.51 -2.63 4.92
N GLN A 7 -22.56 -1.31 4.80
CA GLN A 7 -23.74 -0.52 5.17
C GLN A 7 -24.95 -0.93 4.32
N LYS A 8 -24.77 -1.05 3.00
CA LYS A 8 -25.84 -1.53 2.09
C LYS A 8 -26.36 -2.91 2.52
N ILE A 9 -25.50 -3.81 3.01
CA ILE A 9 -25.91 -5.12 3.53
C ILE A 9 -26.68 -4.98 4.84
N LEU A 10 -26.14 -4.21 5.80
CA LEU A 10 -26.74 -4.01 7.12
C LEU A 10 -28.13 -3.35 7.05
N ASP A 11 -28.33 -2.42 6.10
CA ASP A 11 -29.61 -1.76 5.83
C ASP A 11 -30.68 -2.71 5.28
N ARG A 12 -30.32 -3.96 4.94
CA ARG A 12 -31.20 -4.98 4.36
C ARG A 12 -31.26 -6.21 5.27
N PRO A 13 -32.07 -6.22 6.35
CA PRO A 13 -32.13 -7.34 7.31
C PRO A 13 -32.41 -8.71 6.68
N ARG A 14 -33.25 -8.78 5.63
CA ARG A 14 -33.50 -10.03 4.89
C ARG A 14 -32.27 -10.55 4.16
N LEU A 15 -31.39 -9.66 3.69
CA LEU A 15 -30.12 -10.05 3.07
C LEU A 15 -29.15 -10.58 4.12
N VAL A 16 -29.05 -9.94 5.29
CA VAL A 16 -28.25 -10.44 6.42
C VAL A 16 -28.70 -11.84 6.81
N GLU A 17 -30.00 -12.07 6.94
CA GLU A 17 -30.54 -13.39 7.28
C GLU A 17 -30.24 -14.43 6.19
N ARG A 18 -30.31 -14.04 4.91
CA ARG A 18 -29.96 -14.91 3.79
C ARG A 18 -28.48 -15.29 3.81
N ILE A 19 -27.58 -14.34 4.10
CA ILE A 19 -26.15 -14.62 4.24
C ILE A 19 -25.93 -15.56 5.43
N ARG A 20 -26.52 -15.26 6.58
CA ARG A 20 -26.43 -16.10 7.77
C ARG A 20 -26.89 -17.53 7.51
N SER A 21 -28.04 -17.70 6.86
CA SER A 21 -28.61 -19.01 6.49
C SER A 21 -27.77 -19.77 5.46
N ALA A 22 -26.91 -19.08 4.70
CA ALA A 22 -26.00 -19.71 3.73
C ALA A 22 -24.68 -20.19 4.36
N ILE A 23 -24.38 -19.80 5.61
CA ILE A 23 -23.23 -20.30 6.35
C ILE A 23 -23.58 -21.67 6.90
N ALA A 24 -23.00 -22.73 6.31
CA ALA A 24 -23.29 -24.11 6.69
C ALA A 24 -22.85 -24.44 8.13
N ASP A 25 -21.66 -23.96 8.52
CA ASP A 25 -21.08 -24.15 9.85
C ASP A 25 -20.50 -22.83 10.37
N PRO A 26 -21.19 -22.14 11.29
CA PRO A 26 -20.70 -20.91 11.91
C PRO A 26 -19.42 -21.08 12.73
N GLU A 27 -19.15 -22.27 13.28
CA GLU A 27 -17.95 -22.52 14.11
C GLU A 27 -16.70 -22.66 13.24
N ALA A 28 -16.86 -23.12 12.00
CA ALA A 28 -15.78 -23.23 11.00
C ALA A 28 -15.68 -22.02 10.06
N ALA A 29 -16.52 -21.00 10.23
CA ALA A 29 -16.58 -19.82 9.36
C ALA A 29 -15.99 -18.57 10.02
N HIS A 30 -15.45 -17.67 9.21
CA HIS A 30 -15.06 -16.33 9.64
C HIS A 30 -15.31 -15.31 8.52
N LEU A 31 -15.61 -14.07 8.91
CA LEU A 31 -15.67 -12.94 7.98
C LEU A 31 -14.24 -12.46 7.72
N THR A 32 -13.92 -12.18 6.46
CA THR A 32 -12.68 -11.49 6.09
C THR A 32 -12.99 -10.35 5.13
N CYS A 33 -12.28 -9.23 5.30
CA CYS A 33 -12.49 -8.01 4.54
C CYS A 33 -11.14 -7.41 4.09
N PHE A 34 -11.19 -6.36 3.26
CA PHE A 34 -10.01 -5.57 2.92
C PHE A 34 -9.71 -4.56 4.04
N ASN A 35 -10.72 -3.77 4.41
CA ASN A 35 -10.69 -2.83 5.52
C ASN A 35 -11.61 -3.33 6.62
N SER A 36 -11.13 -3.31 7.87
CA SER A 36 -11.93 -3.65 9.05
C SER A 36 -12.41 -2.36 9.70
N THR A 37 -13.68 -2.02 9.51
CA THR A 37 -14.31 -0.84 10.14
C THR A 37 -15.39 -1.26 11.14
N ALA A 38 -15.99 -0.29 11.82
CA ALA A 38 -17.13 -0.53 12.70
C ALA A 38 -18.29 -1.25 11.97
N LEU A 39 -18.42 -1.07 10.65
CA LEU A 39 -19.43 -1.74 9.84
C LEU A 39 -19.14 -3.23 9.68
N GLU A 40 -17.91 -3.62 9.34
CA GLU A 40 -17.52 -5.04 9.20
C GLU A 40 -17.65 -5.77 10.54
N ARG A 41 -17.25 -5.12 11.64
CA ARG A 41 -17.47 -5.66 13.00
C ARG A 41 -18.96 -5.87 13.27
N SER A 42 -19.80 -4.88 12.96
CA SER A 42 -21.25 -4.99 13.14
C SER A 42 -21.87 -6.11 12.30
N LEU A 43 -21.40 -6.27 11.05
CA LEU A 43 -21.84 -7.36 10.18
C LEU A 43 -21.42 -8.73 10.74
N ALA A 44 -20.17 -8.89 11.18
CA ALA A 44 -19.69 -10.13 11.78
C ALA A 44 -20.56 -10.56 12.98
N VAL A 45 -20.87 -9.62 13.89
CA VAL A 45 -21.76 -9.85 15.03
C VAL A 45 -23.16 -10.28 14.57
N ARG A 46 -23.72 -9.64 13.54
CA ARG A 46 -25.06 -9.97 13.01
C ARG A 46 -25.10 -11.33 12.30
N LEU A 47 -23.99 -11.75 11.70
CA LEU A 47 -23.85 -13.06 11.07
C LEU A 47 -23.54 -14.16 12.10
N GLY A 48 -23.06 -13.82 13.30
CA GLY A 48 -22.71 -14.78 14.34
C GLY A 48 -21.41 -15.54 14.06
N ILE A 49 -20.49 -14.93 13.32
CA ILE A 49 -19.17 -15.50 12.99
C ILE A 49 -18.05 -14.52 13.35
N PRO A 50 -16.84 -15.00 13.70
CA PRO A 50 -15.71 -14.12 14.02
C PRO A 50 -15.26 -13.29 12.81
N LEU A 51 -14.78 -12.08 13.08
CA LEU A 51 -14.09 -11.24 12.09
C LEU A 51 -12.60 -11.53 12.13
N TYR A 52 -12.05 -12.10 11.05
CA TYR A 52 -10.61 -12.20 10.87
C TYR A 52 -10.04 -10.94 10.21
N GLY A 53 -9.83 -9.94 11.05
CA GLY A 53 -9.25 -8.63 10.73
C GLY A 53 -8.96 -7.85 12.01
N ASN A 54 -8.35 -6.68 11.86
CA ASN A 54 -8.02 -5.84 13.01
C ASN A 54 -9.30 -5.35 13.71
N ASP A 55 -9.32 -5.26 15.04
CA ASP A 55 -10.44 -4.59 15.71
C ASP A 55 -10.44 -3.11 15.27
N PRO A 56 -11.56 -2.55 14.80
CA PRO A 56 -11.64 -1.14 14.44
C PRO A 56 -11.18 -0.16 15.53
N GLN A 57 -11.25 -0.54 16.82
CA GLN A 57 -10.70 0.25 17.92
C GLN A 57 -9.17 0.36 17.91
N LEU A 58 -8.49 -0.56 17.22
CA LEU A 58 -7.03 -0.59 17.07
C LEU A 58 -6.58 -0.01 15.72
N ASN A 59 -7.50 0.51 14.89
CA ASN A 59 -7.12 1.05 13.58
C ASN A 59 -6.20 2.27 13.68
N TYR A 60 -6.18 2.97 14.82
CA TYR A 60 -5.23 4.06 15.07
C TYR A 60 -3.77 3.60 14.94
N LEU A 61 -3.46 2.31 15.15
CA LEU A 61 -2.10 1.76 14.95
C LEU A 61 -1.66 1.78 13.49
N GLY A 62 -2.61 1.87 12.55
CA GLY A 62 -2.36 2.01 11.12
C GLY A 62 -2.41 3.45 10.60
N THR A 63 -2.69 4.45 11.46
CA THR A 63 -2.55 5.85 11.02
C THR A 63 -1.08 6.23 10.91
N LYS A 64 -0.74 7.32 10.22
CA LYS A 64 0.65 7.79 10.12
C LYS A 64 1.24 8.08 11.50
N SER A 65 0.49 8.74 12.38
CA SER A 65 0.91 9.00 13.75
C SER A 65 1.09 7.71 14.57
N GLY A 66 0.12 6.79 14.54
CA GLY A 66 0.23 5.51 15.25
C GLY A 66 1.34 4.60 14.70
N SER A 67 1.60 4.65 13.39
CA SER A 67 2.72 3.97 12.75
C SER A 67 4.05 4.43 13.32
N ARG A 68 4.26 5.75 13.42
CA ARG A 68 5.48 6.35 13.96
C ARG A 68 5.74 5.94 15.41
N GLU A 69 4.69 5.89 16.23
CA GLU A 69 4.77 5.37 17.60
C GLU A 69 5.20 3.91 17.63
N ALA A 70 4.58 3.06 16.82
CA ALA A 70 4.89 1.64 16.75
C ALA A 70 6.32 1.40 16.25
N PHE A 71 6.83 2.19 15.29
CA PHE A 71 8.21 2.13 14.83
C PHE A 71 9.19 2.49 15.94
N ARG A 72 8.89 3.56 16.70
CA ARG A 72 9.73 4.01 17.81
C ARG A 72 9.79 2.97 18.93
N GLU A 73 8.65 2.35 19.27
CA GLU A 73 8.59 1.25 20.23
C GLU A 73 9.34 0.00 19.74
N ALA A 74 9.26 -0.29 18.44
CA ALA A 74 9.97 -1.43 17.82
C ALA A 74 11.48 -1.20 17.63
N GLY A 75 12.00 0.01 17.93
CA GLY A 75 13.38 0.38 17.64
C GLY A 75 13.70 0.34 16.14
N VAL A 76 12.73 0.65 15.29
CA VAL A 76 12.89 0.76 13.84
C VAL A 76 13.10 2.22 13.48
N LEU A 77 14.09 2.48 12.62
CA LEU A 77 14.37 3.83 12.13
C LEU A 77 13.16 4.37 11.38
N LEU A 78 12.86 5.64 11.58
CA LEU A 78 11.81 6.39 10.90
C LEU A 78 12.33 7.80 10.59
N PRO A 79 11.76 8.51 9.59
CA PRO A 79 12.18 9.87 9.30
C PRO A 79 11.94 10.81 10.50
N ASP A 80 12.88 11.70 10.75
CA ASP A 80 12.70 12.78 11.74
C ASP A 80 11.49 13.64 11.36
N GLY A 81 10.64 13.95 12.34
CA GLY A 81 9.29 14.44 12.09
C GLY A 81 8.46 14.59 13.35
N PHE A 82 7.23 15.02 13.15
CA PHE A 82 6.21 15.26 14.16
C PHE A 82 4.93 14.51 13.79
N GLU A 83 4.24 14.03 14.81
CA GLU A 83 2.99 13.29 14.72
C GLU A 83 1.90 13.93 15.59
N HIS A 84 0.64 13.54 15.39
CA HIS A 84 -0.54 14.11 16.07
C HIS A 84 -0.74 15.61 15.83
N LEU A 85 -0.38 16.07 14.63
CA LEU A 85 -0.64 17.45 14.22
C LEU A 85 -2.13 17.59 13.92
N ARG A 86 -2.74 18.68 14.36
CA ARG A 86 -4.20 18.85 14.31
C ARG A 86 -4.67 19.76 13.19
N ASP A 87 -3.85 20.74 12.79
CA ASP A 87 -4.28 21.77 11.85
C ASP A 87 -3.08 22.38 11.08
N GLY A 88 -3.38 23.33 10.19
CA GLY A 88 -2.37 24.03 9.40
C GLY A 88 -1.37 24.86 10.23
N GLY A 89 -1.75 25.27 11.45
CA GLY A 89 -0.86 25.94 12.39
C GLY A 89 0.20 24.99 12.93
N ASP A 90 -0.25 23.83 13.44
CA ASP A 90 0.64 22.75 13.88
C ASP A 90 1.59 22.31 12.74
N VAL A 91 1.08 22.19 11.50
CA VAL A 91 1.91 21.89 10.32
C VAL A 91 2.98 22.96 10.08
N ALA A 92 2.62 24.25 10.12
CA ALA A 92 3.56 25.33 9.92
C ALA A 92 4.67 25.33 10.98
N GLU A 93 4.33 25.09 12.25
CA GLU A 93 5.29 24.98 13.34
C GLU A 93 6.23 23.78 13.16
N ALA A 94 5.70 22.62 12.79
CA ALA A 94 6.47 21.41 12.53
C ALA A 94 7.46 21.58 11.36
N VAL A 95 7.03 22.21 10.27
CA VAL A 95 7.87 22.55 9.11
C VAL A 95 9.01 23.50 9.51
N VAL A 96 8.72 24.56 10.27
CA VAL A 96 9.75 25.48 10.77
C VAL A 96 10.77 24.75 11.64
N GLU A 97 10.30 23.92 12.57
CA GLU A 97 11.17 23.22 13.50
C GLU A 97 12.05 22.16 12.81
N LEU A 98 11.53 21.42 11.82
CA LEU A 98 12.34 20.50 11.03
C LEU A 98 13.47 21.23 10.29
N LYS A 99 13.17 22.38 9.67
CA LYS A 99 14.18 23.17 8.97
C LYS A 99 15.23 23.74 9.92
N ARG A 100 14.86 24.10 11.16
CA ARG A 100 15.82 24.53 12.19
C ARG A 100 16.74 23.40 12.62
N ARG A 101 16.20 22.20 12.84
CA ARG A 101 16.99 21.00 13.19
C ARG A 101 17.90 20.55 12.06
N LYS A 102 17.44 20.73 10.81
CA LYS A 102 18.17 20.36 9.59
C LYS A 102 18.19 21.53 8.60
N PRO A 103 19.11 22.49 8.74
CA PRO A 103 19.20 23.65 7.84
C PRO A 103 19.36 23.27 6.36
N GLY A 104 20.00 22.13 6.07
CA GLY A 104 20.15 21.59 4.71
C GLY A 104 18.90 20.92 4.12
N LEU A 105 17.81 20.77 4.88
CA LEU A 105 16.60 20.10 4.41
C LEU A 105 15.95 20.87 3.25
N ARG A 106 15.78 20.21 2.10
CA ARG A 106 15.22 20.82 0.89
C ARG A 106 13.70 20.72 0.81
N ARG A 107 13.13 19.65 1.35
CA ARG A 107 11.70 19.34 1.31
C ARG A 107 11.23 18.69 2.60
N ALA A 108 9.98 18.92 2.98
CA ALA A 108 9.27 18.15 4.00
C ALA A 108 8.08 17.43 3.37
N ALA A 109 7.80 16.22 3.85
CA ALA A 109 6.56 15.51 3.55
C ALA A 109 5.52 15.87 4.60
N ILE A 110 4.31 16.20 4.16
CA ILE A 110 3.13 16.45 4.99
C ILE A 110 2.13 15.36 4.62
N LYS A 111 1.63 14.61 5.60
CA LYS A 111 0.76 13.46 5.31
C LYS A 111 -0.43 13.46 6.26
N LEU A 112 -1.62 13.24 5.71
CA LEU A 112 -2.81 12.97 6.51
C LEU A 112 -2.66 11.65 7.26
N ASP A 113 -3.21 11.57 8.46
CA ASP A 113 -3.09 10.38 9.32
C ASP A 113 -3.74 9.14 8.67
N GLU A 114 -4.81 9.37 7.92
CA GLU A 114 -5.47 8.38 7.09
C GLU A 114 -5.44 8.83 5.64
N GLY A 115 -4.93 7.97 4.76
CA GLY A 115 -4.87 8.19 3.32
C GLY A 115 -4.64 6.89 2.57
N PHE A 116 -4.96 6.86 1.29
CA PHE A 116 -4.77 5.68 0.43
C PHE A 116 -3.90 6.03 -0.76
N SER A 117 -3.00 5.10 -1.14
CA SER A 117 -2.19 5.16 -2.36
C SER A 117 -1.40 6.46 -2.57
N GLY A 118 -1.02 7.14 -1.48
CA GLY A 118 -0.28 8.40 -1.52
C GLY A 118 -1.12 9.67 -1.72
N GLU A 119 -2.44 9.58 -1.93
CA GLU A 119 -3.29 10.76 -2.22
C GLU A 119 -3.38 11.76 -1.06
N GLY A 120 -3.17 11.29 0.18
CA GLY A 120 -3.11 12.14 1.38
C GLY A 120 -1.75 12.82 1.62
N ASN A 121 -0.77 12.59 0.76
CA ASN A 121 0.57 13.14 0.89
C ASN A 121 0.69 14.47 0.13
N ALA A 122 1.47 15.36 0.72
CA ALA A 122 1.85 16.64 0.16
C ALA A 122 3.32 16.92 0.46
N VAL A 123 3.93 17.81 -0.32
CA VAL A 123 5.34 18.17 -0.21
C VAL A 123 5.47 19.68 -0.06
N PHE A 124 6.20 20.11 0.95
CA PHE A 124 6.58 21.50 1.14
C PHE A 124 8.05 21.72 0.76
N PRO A 125 8.36 22.53 -0.27
CA PRO A 125 9.73 22.88 -0.64
C PRO A 125 10.27 24.07 0.18
N TYR A 126 11.48 23.95 0.72
CA TYR A 126 12.20 25.02 1.45
C TYR A 126 13.05 25.92 0.54
N GLU A 127 12.92 25.83 -0.77
CA GLU A 127 13.70 26.63 -1.71
C GLU A 127 13.45 28.14 -1.49
N GLY A 128 14.52 28.89 -1.23
CA GLY A 128 14.44 30.32 -0.91
C GLY A 128 13.98 30.65 0.51
N ALA A 129 13.87 29.66 1.41
CA ALA A 129 13.53 29.90 2.80
C ALA A 129 14.63 30.75 3.51
N PRO A 130 14.26 31.82 4.23
CA PRO A 130 15.22 32.61 4.99
C PRO A 130 15.71 31.84 6.22
N GLU A 131 16.92 32.16 6.68
CA GLU A 131 17.47 31.61 7.92
C GLU A 131 17.04 32.41 9.16
N GLY A 132 17.17 31.79 10.33
CA GLY A 132 16.98 32.46 11.61
C GLY A 132 15.53 32.83 11.93
N ARG A 133 15.31 34.08 12.38
CA ARG A 133 14.03 34.51 12.98
C ARG A 133 12.89 34.68 11.96
N ASP A 134 13.21 34.95 10.70
CA ASP A 134 12.22 35.26 9.66
C ASP A 134 11.60 33.99 9.05
N LEU A 135 12.21 32.82 9.28
CA LEU A 135 11.72 31.52 8.80
C LEU A 135 10.27 31.24 9.19
N ALA A 136 9.90 31.52 10.44
CA ALA A 136 8.56 31.20 10.95
C ALA A 136 7.47 32.03 10.26
N ARG A 137 7.75 33.31 10.00
CA ARG A 137 6.84 34.19 9.25
C ARG A 137 6.75 33.73 7.79
N TRP A 138 7.90 33.47 7.17
CA TRP A 138 7.97 33.01 5.78
C TRP A 138 7.19 31.70 5.57
N VAL A 139 7.35 30.69 6.42
CA VAL A 139 6.59 29.43 6.31
C VAL A 139 5.10 29.70 6.42
N ARG A 140 4.65 30.51 7.37
CA ARG A 140 3.22 30.82 7.53
C ARG A 140 2.62 31.46 6.28
N ASP A 141 3.35 32.39 5.67
CA ASP A 141 2.88 33.14 4.51
C ASP A 141 2.94 32.29 3.21
N GLU A 142 3.94 31.42 3.10
CA GLU A 142 4.23 30.68 1.86
C GLU A 142 3.68 29.25 1.84
N LEU A 143 3.39 28.64 3.00
CA LEU A 143 2.90 27.26 3.09
C LEU A 143 1.66 27.00 2.22
N PRO A 144 0.59 27.84 2.27
CA PRO A 144 -0.60 27.63 1.44
C PRO A 144 -0.33 27.68 -0.07
N GLY A 145 0.65 28.50 -0.50
CA GLY A 145 0.95 28.73 -1.92
C GLY A 145 2.02 27.81 -2.50
N ARG A 146 2.86 27.21 -1.65
CA ARG A 146 4.00 26.38 -2.09
C ARG A 146 3.80 24.89 -1.92
N ILE A 147 2.89 24.48 -1.05
CA ILE A 147 2.60 23.07 -0.83
C ILE A 147 2.15 22.42 -2.15
N LYS A 148 2.69 21.24 -2.45
CA LYS A 148 2.38 20.46 -3.65
C LYS A 148 1.68 19.17 -3.24
N PHE A 149 0.50 18.93 -3.77
CA PHE A 149 -0.32 17.76 -3.45
C PHE A 149 -0.09 16.64 -4.46
N GLU A 150 -0.15 15.39 -4.00
CA GLU A 150 -0.17 14.23 -4.91
C GLU A 150 -1.54 14.04 -5.56
N ALA A 151 -2.63 14.33 -4.84
CA ALA A 151 -3.99 14.24 -5.36
C ALA A 151 -4.28 15.36 -6.39
N GLU A 152 -4.78 14.96 -7.55
CA GLU A 152 -5.15 15.89 -8.63
C GLU A 152 -6.30 16.82 -8.19
N GLY A 153 -6.12 18.13 -8.41
CA GLY A 153 -7.14 19.14 -8.10
C GLY A 153 -7.32 19.42 -6.60
N GLU A 154 -6.44 18.93 -5.74
CA GLU A 154 -6.42 19.25 -4.31
C GLU A 154 -5.95 20.69 -4.07
N THR A 155 -6.53 21.35 -3.06
CA THR A 155 -6.16 22.72 -2.67
C THR A 155 -5.84 22.80 -1.18
N TRP A 156 -5.11 23.84 -0.76
CA TRP A 156 -4.79 24.04 0.66
C TRP A 156 -6.04 24.12 1.54
N GLU A 157 -7.12 24.76 1.09
CA GLU A 157 -8.35 24.89 1.88
C GLU A 157 -9.05 23.55 2.08
N ARG A 158 -9.06 22.69 1.05
CA ARG A 158 -9.64 21.36 1.13
C ARG A 158 -8.75 20.43 1.95
N TYR A 159 -7.46 20.46 1.71
CA TYR A 159 -6.47 19.69 2.45
C TYR A 159 -6.46 20.06 3.93
N GLY A 160 -6.50 21.36 4.25
CA GLY A 160 -6.56 21.87 5.61
C GLY A 160 -7.78 21.37 6.38
N ARG A 161 -8.97 21.37 5.75
CA ARG A 161 -10.17 20.78 6.38
C ARG A 161 -10.02 19.28 6.65
N LYS A 162 -9.48 18.52 5.70
CA LYS A 162 -9.19 17.09 5.92
C LYS A 162 -8.19 16.90 7.06
N PHE A 163 -7.19 17.77 7.15
CA PHE A 163 -6.19 17.75 8.21
C PHE A 163 -6.81 18.06 9.58
N GLU A 164 -7.74 19.02 9.67
CA GLU A 164 -8.51 19.31 10.89
C GLU A 164 -9.39 18.14 11.33
N GLU A 165 -9.94 17.37 10.39
CA GLU A 165 -10.79 16.21 10.67
C GLU A 165 -9.99 14.97 11.08
N MET A 166 -8.85 14.72 10.43
CA MET A 166 -8.11 13.45 10.54
C MET A 166 -6.79 13.58 11.31
N GLY A 167 -6.24 14.78 11.42
CA GLY A 167 -4.87 15.03 11.83
C GLY A 167 -3.84 14.55 10.79
N GLY A 168 -2.57 14.57 11.20
CA GLY A 168 -1.50 14.05 10.37
C GLY A 168 -0.11 14.26 10.93
N ILE A 169 0.87 14.14 10.04
CA ILE A 169 2.29 14.19 10.35
C ILE A 169 3.03 15.14 9.42
N VAL A 170 4.18 15.62 9.88
CA VAL A 170 5.19 16.28 9.04
C VAL A 170 6.52 15.58 9.29
N GLU A 171 7.20 15.17 8.23
CA GLU A 171 8.48 14.49 8.35
C GLU A 171 9.48 14.92 7.29
N CYS A 172 10.75 14.63 7.55
CA CYS A 172 11.85 14.87 6.63
C CYS A 172 11.64 14.09 5.34
N TRP A 173 11.80 14.79 4.22
CA TRP A 173 11.96 14.10 2.94
C TRP A 173 13.33 13.44 2.89
N LEU A 174 13.37 12.11 2.73
CA LEU A 174 14.61 11.36 2.64
C LEU A 174 15.19 11.43 1.23
N GLU A 175 16.47 11.77 1.14
CA GLU A 175 17.19 11.98 -0.12
C GLU A 175 18.51 11.20 -0.12
N GLY A 176 18.94 10.80 -1.31
CA GLY A 176 20.22 10.17 -1.60
C GLY A 176 20.39 10.01 -3.11
N GLU A 177 21.57 9.56 -3.52
CA GLU A 177 21.84 9.24 -4.93
C GLU A 177 20.91 8.14 -5.44
N GLU A 178 20.63 7.17 -4.57
CA GLU A 178 19.76 6.06 -4.84
C GLU A 178 18.75 5.87 -3.71
N VAL A 179 17.48 5.91 -4.07
CA VAL A 179 16.34 5.73 -3.17
C VAL A 179 15.46 4.62 -3.74
N ARG A 180 14.97 3.74 -2.86
CA ARG A 180 14.03 2.65 -3.14
C ARG A 180 12.91 2.67 -2.13
N SER A 181 11.77 2.06 -2.49
CA SER A 181 10.57 2.04 -1.65
C SER A 181 10.10 0.61 -1.42
N PRO A 182 10.84 -0.20 -0.64
CA PRO A 182 10.41 -1.55 -0.37
C PRO A 182 9.28 -1.62 0.65
N SER A 183 8.63 -2.78 0.72
CA SER A 183 7.63 -3.08 1.75
C SER A 183 7.71 -4.54 2.20
N VAL A 184 7.20 -4.79 3.39
CA VAL A 184 7.08 -6.13 3.96
C VAL A 184 5.64 -6.38 4.37
N GLN A 185 5.03 -7.44 3.84
CA GLN A 185 3.74 -7.91 4.33
C GLN A 185 3.94 -8.89 5.47
N CYS A 186 3.15 -8.70 6.51
CA CYS A 186 3.11 -9.51 7.70
C CYS A 186 1.68 -9.97 7.99
N ARG A 187 1.55 -10.96 8.88
CA ARG A 187 0.26 -11.45 9.33
C ARG A 187 0.35 -11.86 10.79
N ILE A 188 -0.58 -11.36 11.60
CA ILE A 188 -0.86 -11.87 12.94
C ILE A 188 -2.09 -12.78 12.82
N ASN A 189 -1.96 -14.05 13.23
CA ASN A 189 -3.07 -14.99 13.23
C ASN A 189 -3.80 -15.02 14.59
N PRO A 190 -4.98 -15.66 14.69
CA PRO A 190 -5.72 -15.74 15.95
C PRO A 190 -5.00 -16.48 17.09
N LEU A 191 -3.93 -17.24 16.79
CA LEU A 191 -3.09 -17.90 17.79
C LEU A 191 -1.98 -16.97 18.34
N GLY A 192 -1.90 -15.73 17.84
CA GLY A 192 -0.87 -14.77 18.23
C GLY A 192 0.47 -14.96 17.51
N GLU A 193 0.53 -15.79 16.47
CA GLU A 193 1.73 -15.93 15.66
C GLU A 193 1.84 -14.75 14.69
N SER A 194 2.98 -14.06 14.73
CA SER A 194 3.32 -12.96 13.84
C SER A 194 4.33 -13.47 12.82
N THR A 195 3.94 -13.51 11.54
CA THR A 195 4.74 -14.10 10.45
C THR A 195 4.96 -13.12 9.32
N ILE A 196 6.14 -13.15 8.72
CA ILE A 196 6.42 -12.50 7.44
C ILE A 196 5.75 -13.31 6.34
N VAL A 197 5.07 -12.62 5.42
CA VAL A 197 4.35 -13.24 4.31
C VAL A 197 5.08 -13.07 2.98
N SER A 198 5.69 -11.90 2.76
CA SER A 198 6.32 -11.54 1.49
C SER A 198 7.03 -10.18 1.59
N THR A 199 8.05 -9.94 0.79
CA THR A 199 8.71 -8.63 0.60
C THR A 199 8.47 -8.12 -0.83
N HIS A 200 8.37 -6.80 -1.03
CA HIS A 200 8.16 -6.21 -2.36
C HIS A 200 8.99 -4.95 -2.54
N ASP A 201 9.27 -4.62 -3.80
CA ASP A 201 9.63 -3.25 -4.19
C ASP A 201 8.44 -2.56 -4.83
N GLN A 202 8.10 -1.38 -4.32
CA GLN A 202 6.99 -0.60 -4.85
C GLN A 202 7.41 0.15 -6.10
N VAL A 203 6.55 0.11 -7.11
CA VAL A 203 6.64 0.94 -8.31
C VAL A 203 5.78 2.17 -8.05
N LEU A 204 6.43 3.32 -7.93
CA LEU A 204 5.78 4.58 -7.59
C LEU A 204 5.77 5.55 -8.79
N GLY A 205 4.76 6.42 -8.83
CA GLY A 205 4.60 7.49 -9.79
C GLY A 205 3.92 8.71 -9.17
N GLY A 206 3.22 9.50 -9.98
CA GLY A 206 2.63 10.77 -9.53
C GLY A 206 3.62 11.93 -9.50
N PRO A 207 3.17 13.15 -9.14
CA PRO A 207 3.97 14.37 -9.26
C PRO A 207 5.29 14.36 -8.48
N SER A 208 5.33 13.72 -7.32
CA SER A 208 6.56 13.57 -6.52
C SER A 208 7.01 12.11 -6.32
N GLY A 209 6.44 11.16 -7.06
CA GLY A 209 6.83 9.76 -6.98
C GLY A 209 6.30 9.04 -5.74
N GLN A 210 5.10 9.40 -5.25
CA GLN A 210 4.50 8.81 -4.05
C GLN A 210 3.21 8.02 -4.32
N ILE A 211 2.71 8.02 -5.55
CA ILE A 211 1.49 7.28 -5.91
C ILE A 211 1.87 5.83 -6.25
N PHE A 212 1.23 4.88 -5.58
CA PHE A 212 1.44 3.45 -5.84
C PHE A 212 0.90 3.05 -7.22
N LEU A 213 1.78 2.56 -8.11
CA LEU A 213 1.40 2.06 -9.43
C LEU A 213 1.37 0.53 -9.49
N GLY A 214 2.18 -0.13 -8.65
CA GLY A 214 2.36 -1.57 -8.69
C GLY A 214 3.54 -2.00 -7.83
N SER A 215 3.96 -3.26 -7.99
CA SER A 215 5.10 -3.79 -7.24
C SER A 215 5.82 -4.91 -7.99
N THR A 216 7.08 -5.12 -7.64
CA THR A 216 7.82 -6.34 -7.95
C THR A 216 7.94 -7.21 -6.70
N PHE A 217 7.98 -8.52 -6.91
CA PHE A 217 8.13 -9.52 -5.87
C PHE A 217 9.13 -10.60 -6.31
N PRO A 218 9.99 -11.10 -5.39
CA PRO A 218 10.25 -10.56 -4.04
C PRO A 218 10.94 -9.18 -4.08
N ALA A 219 11.19 -8.56 -2.93
CA ALA A 219 12.06 -7.37 -2.88
C ALA A 219 13.52 -7.75 -3.17
N ASP A 220 14.33 -6.78 -3.59
CA ASP A 220 15.76 -6.96 -3.86
C ASP A 220 16.50 -7.66 -2.70
N ALA A 221 17.39 -8.58 -3.05
CA ALA A 221 18.19 -9.35 -2.11
C ALA A 221 19.15 -8.46 -1.28
N GLU A 222 19.55 -7.29 -1.78
CA GLU A 222 20.46 -6.37 -1.06
C GLU A 222 19.89 -5.85 0.26
N TYR A 223 18.56 -5.80 0.42
CA TYR A 223 17.92 -5.25 1.61
C TYR A 223 16.70 -6.01 2.13
N SER A 224 16.19 -7.01 1.40
CA SER A 224 15.01 -7.77 1.80
C SER A 224 15.12 -8.39 3.19
N ARG A 225 16.32 -8.82 3.59
CA ARG A 225 16.60 -9.32 4.94
C ARG A 225 16.42 -8.24 6.01
N ASP A 226 16.96 -7.05 5.79
CA ASP A 226 16.97 -5.97 6.79
C ASP A 226 15.56 -5.45 7.06
N ILE A 227 14.78 -5.25 5.98
CA ILE A 227 13.38 -4.81 6.10
C ILE A 227 12.50 -5.91 6.73
N LYS A 228 12.81 -7.20 6.50
CA LYS A 228 12.12 -8.34 7.13
C LYS A 228 12.35 -8.36 8.64
N GLU A 229 13.60 -8.16 9.06
CA GLU A 229 13.96 -8.10 10.47
C GLU A 229 13.28 -6.91 11.16
N ALA A 230 13.23 -5.74 10.51
CA ALA A 230 12.46 -4.59 10.98
C ALA A 230 10.95 -4.91 11.06
N GLY A 231 10.39 -5.54 10.02
CA GLY A 231 9.00 -5.95 9.98
C GLY A 231 8.61 -6.92 11.09
N SER A 232 9.52 -7.84 11.44
CA SER A 232 9.33 -8.77 12.56
C SER A 232 9.25 -8.05 13.91
N ARG A 233 10.09 -7.01 14.13
CA ARG A 233 10.05 -6.20 15.36
C ARG A 233 8.75 -5.40 15.47
N VAL A 234 8.32 -4.76 14.39
CA VAL A 234 7.03 -4.05 14.35
C VAL A 234 5.86 -5.01 14.54
N GLY A 235 5.89 -6.17 13.91
CA GLY A 235 4.87 -7.20 14.06
C GLY A 235 4.77 -7.75 15.48
N LYS A 236 5.86 -7.73 16.25
CA LYS A 236 5.85 -8.05 17.69
C LYS A 236 5.08 -6.98 18.49
N VAL A 237 5.39 -5.71 18.25
CA VAL A 237 4.71 -4.56 18.91
C VAL A 237 3.22 -4.57 18.60
N LEU A 238 2.83 -4.69 17.33
CA LEU A 238 1.41 -4.69 16.95
C LEU A 238 0.65 -5.86 17.58
N ARG A 239 1.26 -7.05 17.64
CA ARG A 239 0.67 -8.20 18.32
C ARG A 239 0.49 -7.94 19.81
N GLU A 240 1.49 -7.36 20.48
CA GLU A 240 1.42 -7.02 21.92
C GLU A 240 0.34 -5.97 22.22
N ARG A 241 0.04 -5.10 21.26
CA ARG A 241 -1.09 -4.16 21.30
C ARG A 241 -2.43 -4.77 20.87
N GLY A 242 -2.49 -6.07 20.55
CA GLY A 242 -3.71 -6.80 20.24
C GLY A 242 -4.15 -6.75 18.77
N ALA A 243 -3.31 -6.23 17.87
CA ALA A 243 -3.65 -6.20 16.44
C ALA A 243 -3.78 -7.61 15.84
N LEU A 244 -4.66 -7.77 14.86
CA LEU A 244 -4.97 -9.06 14.22
C LEU A 244 -5.10 -8.91 12.71
N GLY A 245 -4.66 -9.93 11.97
CA GLY A 245 -4.83 -10.01 10.52
C GLY A 245 -3.59 -9.58 9.74
N ARG A 246 -3.80 -9.17 8.49
CA ARG A 246 -2.73 -8.78 7.56
C ARG A 246 -2.39 -7.30 7.71
N PHE A 247 -1.12 -6.99 7.59
CA PHE A 247 -0.61 -5.63 7.48
C PHE A 247 0.63 -5.58 6.60
N ALA A 248 0.96 -4.40 6.09
CA ALA A 248 2.22 -4.14 5.41
C ALA A 248 2.95 -2.98 6.07
N ILE A 249 4.27 -3.01 6.02
CA ILE A 249 5.11 -1.89 6.46
C ILE A 249 5.88 -1.39 5.25
N ASP A 250 5.77 -0.10 5.00
CA ASP A 250 6.43 0.57 3.90
C ASP A 250 7.69 1.26 4.40
N PHE A 251 8.75 1.17 3.61
CA PHE A 251 10.05 1.74 3.91
C PHE A 251 10.51 2.66 2.78
N ILE A 252 11.33 3.63 3.14
CA ILE A 252 12.23 4.30 2.21
C ILE A 252 13.64 3.82 2.52
N SER A 253 14.26 3.19 1.53
CA SER A 253 15.63 2.69 1.60
C SER A 253 16.53 3.65 0.83
N VAL A 254 17.51 4.22 1.50
CA VAL A 254 18.46 5.13 0.86
C VAL A 254 19.85 4.52 0.88
N ARG A 255 20.54 4.53 -0.26
CA ARG A 255 21.93 4.07 -0.33
C ARG A 255 22.83 4.98 0.50
N ARG A 256 23.63 4.37 1.38
CA ARG A 256 24.61 5.03 2.25
C ARG A 256 25.93 4.26 2.15
N GLY A 257 26.84 4.75 1.30
CA GLY A 257 28.08 4.04 0.98
C GLY A 257 27.78 2.68 0.35
N GLU A 258 28.37 1.61 0.89
CA GLU A 258 28.16 0.25 0.40
C GLU A 258 26.85 -0.39 0.88
N GLY A 259 26.14 0.20 1.85
CA GLY A 259 24.91 -0.36 2.42
C GLY A 259 23.67 0.49 2.19
N TRP A 260 22.58 0.06 2.82
CA TRP A 260 21.29 0.73 2.79
C TRP A 260 20.85 1.18 4.19
N GLU A 261 20.21 2.34 4.25
CA GLU A 261 19.53 2.83 5.44
C GLU A 261 18.03 2.77 5.22
N HIS A 262 17.33 2.02 6.09
CA HIS A 262 15.90 1.74 5.95
C HIS A 262 15.09 2.52 6.98
N ALA A 263 14.31 3.49 6.52
CA ALA A 263 13.37 4.21 7.36
C ALA A 263 11.94 3.76 7.10
N ALA A 264 11.25 3.26 8.12
CA ALA A 264 9.84 2.91 8.04
C ALA A 264 8.99 4.19 7.99
N ILE A 265 7.99 4.21 7.10
CA ILE A 265 7.18 5.41 6.84
C ILE A 265 5.69 5.21 7.10
N GLU A 266 5.18 3.96 7.06
CA GLU A 266 3.75 3.68 7.19
C GLU A 266 3.48 2.21 7.54
N ILE A 267 2.49 1.97 8.40
CA ILE A 267 1.88 0.66 8.62
C ILE A 267 0.51 0.65 7.97
N ASN A 268 0.36 -0.15 6.94
CA ASN A 268 -0.93 -0.44 6.33
C ASN A 268 -1.61 -1.60 7.08
N LEU A 269 -2.35 -1.32 8.16
CA LEU A 269 -3.02 -2.33 9.01
C LEU A 269 -4.30 -2.91 8.38
N ARG A 270 -4.16 -3.44 7.16
CA ARG A 270 -5.23 -3.96 6.31
C ARG A 270 -4.66 -4.79 5.16
N LYS A 271 -5.53 -5.39 4.33
CA LYS A 271 -5.10 -5.94 3.03
C LYS A 271 -4.85 -4.78 2.06
N GLY A 272 -3.69 -4.80 1.39
CA GLY A 272 -3.26 -3.74 0.46
C GLY A 272 -3.06 -4.26 -0.97
N GLY A 273 -2.53 -3.40 -1.85
CA GLY A 273 -2.29 -3.72 -3.27
C GLY A 273 -1.26 -4.82 -3.51
N THR A 274 -0.45 -5.16 -2.52
CA THR A 274 0.48 -6.31 -2.56
C THR A 274 -0.14 -7.59 -2.01
N THR A 275 -1.31 -7.54 -1.38
CA THR A 275 -1.95 -8.72 -0.79
C THR A 275 -2.55 -9.64 -1.84
N HIS A 276 -3.34 -9.13 -2.79
CA HIS A 276 -3.98 -9.98 -3.79
C HIS A 276 -3.00 -10.58 -4.80
N PRO A 277 -1.91 -9.92 -5.27
CA PRO A 277 -0.96 -10.56 -6.19
C PRO A 277 -0.28 -11.75 -5.54
N TYR A 278 0.12 -11.63 -4.27
CA TYR A 278 0.68 -12.75 -3.51
C TYR A 278 -0.33 -13.90 -3.35
N LEU A 279 -1.60 -13.60 -3.05
CA LEU A 279 -2.63 -14.63 -2.93
C LEU A 279 -2.91 -15.33 -4.26
N ILE A 280 -2.90 -14.59 -5.38
CA ILE A 280 -3.03 -15.15 -6.74
C ILE A 280 -1.86 -16.09 -7.04
N LEU A 281 -0.62 -15.64 -6.83
CA LEU A 281 0.57 -16.47 -7.02
C LEU A 281 0.46 -17.77 -6.20
N ARG A 282 0.11 -17.65 -4.92
CA ARG A 282 -0.05 -18.81 -4.03
C ARG A 282 -1.13 -19.77 -4.49
N PHE A 283 -2.29 -19.26 -4.88
CA PHE A 283 -3.39 -20.08 -5.36
C PHE A 283 -3.03 -20.84 -6.65
N LEU A 284 -2.31 -20.21 -7.57
CA LEU A 284 -1.97 -20.81 -8.87
C LEU A 284 -0.79 -21.77 -8.82
N THR A 285 0.13 -21.58 -7.89
CA THR A 285 1.40 -22.33 -7.87
C THR A 285 1.55 -23.30 -6.70
N ASP A 286 0.70 -23.17 -5.69
CA ASP A 286 0.76 -23.90 -4.40
C ASP A 286 2.14 -23.80 -3.71
N GLY A 287 2.88 -22.73 -4.03
CA GLY A 287 4.20 -22.49 -3.47
C GLY A 287 4.17 -21.80 -2.10
N THR A 288 5.38 -21.61 -1.58
CA THR A 288 5.61 -21.03 -0.26
C THR A 288 6.74 -20.01 -0.30
N TYR A 289 6.56 -18.91 0.44
CA TYR A 289 7.63 -17.95 0.68
C TYR A 289 8.48 -18.44 1.85
N ASP A 290 9.77 -18.65 1.61
CA ASP A 290 10.76 -18.87 2.64
C ASP A 290 11.28 -17.51 3.12
N ALA A 291 11.03 -17.22 4.38
CA ALA A 291 11.46 -15.95 4.97
C ALA A 291 12.98 -15.88 5.10
N ASP A 292 13.69 -16.98 5.32
CA ASP A 292 15.13 -17.02 5.53
C ASP A 292 15.90 -16.83 4.22
N ASP A 293 15.47 -17.51 3.16
CA ASP A 293 16.03 -17.36 1.81
C ASP A 293 15.50 -16.11 1.08
N GLY A 294 14.39 -15.55 1.54
CA GLY A 294 13.77 -14.37 0.93
C GLY A 294 13.11 -14.64 -0.43
N LEU A 295 12.91 -15.91 -0.77
CA LEU A 295 12.40 -16.36 -2.06
C LEU A 295 11.07 -17.11 -1.90
N TYR A 296 10.26 -17.02 -2.93
CA TYR A 296 9.10 -17.87 -3.08
C TYR A 296 9.39 -18.98 -4.06
N CYS A 297 9.11 -20.22 -3.66
CA CYS A 297 9.33 -21.38 -4.49
C CYS A 297 8.05 -22.20 -4.63
N THR A 298 7.85 -22.75 -5.83
CA THR A 298 6.84 -23.77 -6.09
C THR A 298 7.18 -25.07 -5.34
N PRO A 299 6.25 -26.03 -5.21
CA PRO A 299 6.55 -27.33 -4.63
C PRO A 299 7.70 -28.10 -5.32
N THR A 300 8.05 -27.72 -6.55
CA THR A 300 9.18 -28.29 -7.32
C THR A 300 10.48 -27.50 -7.17
N ALA A 301 10.56 -26.62 -6.16
CA ALA A 301 11.72 -25.77 -5.85
C ALA A 301 12.14 -24.80 -6.98
N LYS A 302 11.20 -24.41 -7.84
CA LYS A 302 11.42 -23.34 -8.83
C LYS A 302 11.05 -21.99 -8.21
N PRO A 303 11.91 -20.97 -8.29
CA PRO A 303 11.57 -19.65 -7.78
C PRO A 303 10.48 -19.00 -8.66
N CYS A 304 9.60 -18.22 -8.04
CA CYS A 304 8.62 -17.41 -8.77
C CYS A 304 8.76 -15.94 -8.40
N TYR A 305 8.60 -15.12 -9.43
CA TYR A 305 8.66 -13.68 -9.38
C TYR A 305 7.37 -13.13 -9.98
N TYR A 306 6.99 -11.92 -9.58
CA TYR A 306 5.99 -11.20 -10.34
C TYR A 306 6.24 -9.71 -10.46
N TYR A 307 5.63 -9.16 -11.51
CA TYR A 307 5.33 -7.75 -11.64
C TYR A 307 3.80 -7.60 -11.54
N ALA A 308 3.33 -6.83 -10.56
CA ALA A 308 1.91 -6.58 -10.36
C ALA A 308 1.59 -5.10 -10.57
N SER A 309 0.49 -4.80 -11.23
CA SER A 309 -0.01 -3.44 -11.42
C SER A 309 -1.53 -3.45 -11.37
N ASP A 310 -2.09 -2.62 -10.48
CA ASP A 310 -3.52 -2.34 -10.44
C ASP A 310 -3.89 -1.12 -11.29
N ASN A 311 -2.89 -0.52 -11.96
CA ASN A 311 -3.01 0.79 -12.62
C ASN A 311 -2.61 0.74 -14.11
N LEU A 312 -2.74 -0.42 -14.77
CA LEU A 312 -2.69 -0.45 -16.23
C LEU A 312 -3.97 0.20 -16.77
N LYS A 313 -3.82 1.46 -17.19
CA LYS A 313 -4.93 2.32 -17.59
C LYS A 313 -4.58 3.13 -18.84
N SER A 314 -5.49 3.13 -19.81
CA SER A 314 -5.40 3.98 -21.00
C SER A 314 -6.81 4.30 -21.50
N PRO A 315 -7.11 5.56 -21.90
CA PRO A 315 -8.37 5.89 -22.56
C PRO A 315 -8.61 5.06 -23.83
N ALA A 316 -7.55 4.59 -24.49
CA ALA A 316 -7.67 3.71 -25.65
C ALA A 316 -8.33 2.37 -25.31
N TYR A 317 -8.24 1.90 -24.07
CA TYR A 317 -8.82 0.63 -23.66
C TYR A 317 -10.32 0.73 -23.33
N GLU A 318 -10.88 1.95 -23.28
CA GLU A 318 -12.31 2.14 -23.08
C GLU A 318 -13.10 1.49 -24.22
N GLY A 319 -14.16 0.77 -23.87
CA GLY A 319 -14.93 -0.04 -24.81
C GLY A 319 -14.52 -1.52 -24.85
N LEU A 320 -13.26 -1.88 -24.57
CA LEU A 320 -12.84 -3.29 -24.54
C LEU A 320 -13.63 -4.06 -23.48
N THR A 321 -14.27 -5.15 -23.90
CA THR A 321 -15.08 -5.98 -23.03
C THR A 321 -14.24 -7.03 -22.31
N PRO A 322 -14.75 -7.63 -21.21
CA PRO A 322 -14.12 -8.79 -20.59
C PRO A 322 -13.87 -9.95 -21.57
N ASP A 323 -14.78 -10.17 -22.52
CA ASP A 323 -14.66 -11.23 -23.53
C ASP A 323 -13.52 -10.90 -24.51
N ASP A 324 -13.44 -9.65 -25.00
CA ASP A 324 -12.32 -9.21 -25.84
C ASP A 324 -10.98 -9.40 -25.14
N LEU A 325 -10.90 -9.08 -23.84
CA LEU A 325 -9.67 -9.27 -23.07
C LEU A 325 -9.23 -10.74 -23.01
N VAL A 326 -10.18 -11.67 -22.86
CA VAL A 326 -9.89 -13.11 -22.84
C VAL A 326 -9.38 -13.55 -24.21
N ASP A 327 -10.06 -13.15 -25.29
CA ASP A 327 -9.65 -13.48 -26.66
C ASP A 327 -8.25 -12.92 -26.96
N ILE A 328 -8.00 -11.64 -26.64
CA ILE A 328 -6.69 -11.00 -26.78
C ILE A 328 -5.61 -11.76 -26.01
N ALA A 329 -5.88 -12.17 -24.77
CA ALA A 329 -4.93 -12.89 -23.93
C ALA A 329 -4.62 -14.30 -24.45
N VAL A 330 -5.60 -14.98 -25.04
CA VAL A 330 -5.42 -16.32 -25.63
C VAL A 330 -4.69 -16.23 -26.95
N ASP A 331 -5.15 -15.39 -27.88
CA ASP A 331 -4.61 -15.26 -29.23
C ASP A 331 -3.16 -14.77 -29.26
N ASN A 332 -2.75 -14.03 -28.22
CA ASN A 332 -1.39 -13.53 -28.07
C ASN A 332 -0.54 -14.32 -27.06
N GLY A 333 -1.06 -15.42 -26.51
CA GLY A 333 -0.31 -16.26 -25.56
C GLY A 333 0.11 -15.54 -24.27
N LEU A 334 -0.69 -14.57 -23.81
CA LEU A 334 -0.41 -13.81 -22.58
C LEU A 334 -0.89 -14.54 -21.33
N HIS A 335 -1.96 -15.33 -21.45
CA HIS A 335 -2.61 -15.97 -20.32
C HIS A 335 -1.66 -16.86 -19.51
N PHE A 336 -1.92 -16.96 -18.21
CA PHE A 336 -1.18 -17.84 -17.32
C PHE A 336 -1.27 -19.30 -17.77
N ASP A 337 -0.13 -19.94 -17.96
CA ASP A 337 0.01 -21.34 -18.32
C ASP A 337 0.31 -22.20 -17.08
N GLY A 338 -0.59 -23.12 -16.76
CA GLY A 338 -0.49 -23.95 -15.56
C GLY A 338 0.66 -24.95 -15.55
N ALA A 339 1.21 -25.31 -16.72
CA ALA A 339 2.31 -26.26 -16.82
C ALA A 339 3.67 -25.62 -16.52
N SER A 340 3.90 -24.43 -17.07
CA SER A 340 5.10 -23.61 -16.82
C SER A 340 5.00 -22.79 -15.53
N GLN A 341 3.77 -22.57 -15.03
CA GLN A 341 3.44 -21.68 -13.91
C GLN A 341 3.86 -20.23 -14.15
N GLN A 342 3.73 -19.76 -15.39
CA GLN A 342 4.13 -18.42 -15.83
C GLN A 342 3.06 -17.79 -16.72
N GLY A 343 3.13 -16.48 -16.93
CA GLY A 343 2.20 -15.71 -17.75
C GLY A 343 1.40 -14.71 -16.94
N VAL A 344 0.29 -14.22 -17.51
CA VAL A 344 -0.43 -13.05 -17.01
C VAL A 344 -1.81 -13.43 -16.49
N VAL A 345 -2.10 -12.95 -15.28
CA VAL A 345 -3.41 -13.03 -14.66
C VAL A 345 -4.03 -11.65 -14.63
N PHE A 346 -5.21 -11.52 -15.22
CA PHE A 346 -5.96 -10.26 -15.24
C PHE A 346 -6.95 -10.20 -14.07
N HIS A 347 -7.07 -9.04 -13.46
CA HIS A 347 -8.06 -8.75 -12.43
C HIS A 347 -8.62 -7.34 -12.63
N LEU A 348 -9.63 -6.94 -11.83
CA LEU A 348 -10.39 -5.70 -12.06
C LEU A 348 -10.99 -5.61 -13.48
N ILE A 349 -11.25 -6.75 -14.14
CA ILE A 349 -11.70 -6.80 -15.54
C ILE A 349 -13.00 -6.00 -15.76
N GLY A 350 -13.87 -5.92 -14.76
CA GLY A 350 -15.09 -5.12 -14.83
C GLY A 350 -14.86 -3.60 -14.95
N ALA A 351 -13.64 -3.10 -14.69
CA ALA A 351 -13.28 -1.70 -14.88
C ALA A 351 -12.75 -1.39 -16.30
N LEU A 352 -12.47 -2.40 -17.11
CA LEU A 352 -11.82 -2.23 -18.42
C LEU A 352 -12.70 -1.43 -19.38
N SER A 353 -13.90 -1.92 -19.66
CA SER A 353 -14.78 -1.31 -20.67
C SER A 353 -15.15 0.15 -20.34
N GLN A 354 -15.46 0.45 -19.07
CA GLN A 354 -15.92 1.78 -18.68
C GLN A 354 -14.78 2.78 -18.42
N TYR A 355 -13.66 2.32 -17.87
CA TYR A 355 -12.61 3.22 -17.35
C TYR A 355 -11.25 3.02 -18.02
N GLY A 356 -11.18 2.12 -19.02
CA GLY A 356 -9.96 1.74 -19.69
C GLY A 356 -8.91 1.17 -18.75
N LYS A 357 -9.34 0.54 -17.64
CA LYS A 357 -8.47 0.13 -16.53
C LYS A 357 -8.55 -1.37 -16.26
N VAL A 358 -7.40 -2.02 -16.20
CA VAL A 358 -7.27 -3.44 -15.85
C VAL A 358 -6.10 -3.64 -14.89
N GLY A 359 -6.22 -4.65 -14.03
CA GLY A 359 -5.13 -5.08 -13.17
C GLY A 359 -4.43 -6.30 -13.75
N THR A 360 -3.12 -6.40 -13.52
CA THR A 360 -2.28 -7.50 -14.03
C THR A 360 -1.36 -8.02 -12.95
N VAL A 361 -1.21 -9.34 -12.88
CA VAL A 361 -0.16 -10.03 -12.15
C VAL A 361 0.60 -10.88 -13.15
N CYS A 362 1.79 -10.43 -13.52
CA CYS A 362 2.66 -11.06 -14.51
C CYS A 362 3.68 -11.94 -13.79
N ILE A 363 3.51 -13.26 -13.86
CA ILE A 363 4.32 -14.24 -13.13
C ILE A 363 5.40 -14.80 -14.05
N GLY A 364 6.64 -14.83 -13.57
CA GLY A 364 7.80 -15.37 -14.30
C GLY A 364 8.77 -16.08 -13.36
N ASP A 365 9.80 -16.68 -13.95
CA ASP A 365 10.93 -17.34 -13.27
C ASP A 365 12.09 -16.40 -12.93
N SER A 366 11.98 -15.12 -13.31
CA SER A 366 12.88 -14.03 -12.91
C SER A 366 12.15 -12.69 -12.88
N HIS A 367 12.77 -11.67 -12.27
CA HIS A 367 12.25 -10.29 -12.33
C HIS A 367 12.15 -9.77 -13.77
N GLU A 368 13.15 -10.07 -14.61
CA GLU A 368 13.20 -9.66 -16.01
C GLU A 368 12.06 -10.28 -16.80
N ASN A 369 11.81 -11.57 -16.60
CA ASN A 369 10.76 -12.29 -17.32
C ASN A 369 9.37 -11.83 -16.87
N ALA A 370 9.13 -11.67 -15.57
CA ALA A 370 7.90 -11.09 -15.05
C ALA A 370 7.63 -9.66 -15.59
N ARG A 371 8.68 -8.83 -15.68
CA ARG A 371 8.60 -7.50 -16.30
C ARG A 371 8.32 -7.58 -17.80
N LYS A 372 8.92 -8.54 -18.50
CA LYS A 372 8.70 -8.77 -19.93
C LYS A 372 7.23 -9.07 -20.21
N TYR A 373 6.61 -9.98 -19.45
CA TYR A 373 5.19 -10.28 -19.57
C TYR A 373 4.29 -9.03 -19.42
N TYR A 374 4.64 -8.13 -18.49
CA TYR A 374 3.93 -6.86 -18.35
C TYR A 374 4.10 -5.98 -19.60
N GLN A 375 5.32 -5.82 -20.09
CA GLN A 375 5.61 -5.01 -21.28
C GLN A 375 4.92 -5.56 -22.53
N ASP A 376 4.95 -6.88 -22.72
CA ASP A 376 4.26 -7.55 -23.83
C ASP A 376 2.74 -7.33 -23.73
N THR A 377 2.17 -7.43 -22.53
CA THR A 377 0.74 -7.20 -22.29
C THR A 377 0.33 -5.78 -22.66
N VAL A 378 1.09 -4.77 -22.22
CA VAL A 378 0.86 -3.37 -22.58
C VAL A 378 0.92 -3.19 -24.10
N ALA A 379 1.96 -3.72 -24.75
CA ALA A 379 2.14 -3.58 -26.19
C ALA A 379 1.01 -4.26 -26.99
N VAL A 380 0.52 -5.41 -26.53
CA VAL A 380 -0.63 -6.11 -27.14
C VAL A 380 -1.90 -5.31 -26.95
N LEU A 381 -2.24 -4.88 -25.72
CA LEU A 381 -3.45 -4.10 -25.46
C LEU A 381 -3.45 -2.78 -26.24
N ASP A 382 -2.32 -2.07 -26.30
CA ASP A 382 -2.17 -0.84 -27.08
C ASP A 382 -2.39 -1.04 -28.59
N ARG A 383 -2.09 -2.23 -29.10
CA ARG A 383 -2.28 -2.60 -30.51
C ARG A 383 -3.72 -3.01 -30.80
N GLU A 384 -4.29 -3.85 -29.96
CA GLU A 384 -5.67 -4.36 -30.12
C GLU A 384 -6.71 -3.27 -29.89
N ALA A 385 -6.47 -2.35 -28.96
CA ALA A 385 -7.32 -1.18 -28.70
C ALA A 385 -7.42 -0.18 -29.88
N ARG A 386 -6.57 -0.31 -30.91
CA ARG A 386 -6.60 0.54 -32.11
C ARG A 386 -7.35 -0.10 -33.28
N ARG A 387 -7.73 -1.37 -33.16
CA ARG A 387 -8.53 -2.10 -34.14
C ARG A 387 -10.00 -1.78 -33.92
#